data_AF-A0A415I3G3-F1
#
_entry.id   AF-A0A415I3G3-F1
#
_cell.length_a   1.000
_cell.length_b   1.000
_cell.length_c   1.000
_cell.angle_alpha   90.00
_cell.angle_beta   90.00
_cell.angle_gamma   90.00
#
_symmetry.space_group_name_H-M   'P 1'
#
loop_
_entity.id
_entity.type
_entity.pdbx_description
1 polymer ?
#
loop_
_entity_poly.entity_id
_entity_poly.type
_entity_poly.pdbx_seq_one_letter_code
_entity_poly.pdbx_strand_id
1 'polypeptide(L)'
;MNDINEEIQYNWNYAWQRTGSKKPVMNLLLKAIIEHDIEQADYLYSQGAVLDRCDETTLKRILFEVMDDYSVIKWIIDHGTSKKKEVFQYTISEKCISTSGYLWGLPARAYYLGAYDVLDLLCANGFSNFNWYEKEWGDADNIENADKYIIHSGDEKGLKILLENGYVDWPISGTNKYDYQIYVLDRPQVRRKTNGLDKYRFKDSIPKPKLEDVPLFLGRKEAKHRNERRMEDYNDRIRAHSEFINWYGVEQFNNYLKELSEFDKMCSRTIRYMANEL
;
A
#
# COMPACT_ATOMS: atom_id res chain seq x y z
N MET A 1 -0.90 27.78 27.83
CA MET A 1 -0.25 26.88 26.86
C MET A 1 -0.92 27.12 25.53
N ASN A 2 -0.16 27.40 24.49
CA ASN A 2 -0.70 27.40 23.13
C ASN A 2 -1.09 25.96 22.76
N ASP A 3 -2.13 25.79 21.94
CA ASP A 3 -2.55 24.47 21.47
C ASP A 3 -1.40 23.86 20.64
N ILE A 4 -0.93 22.66 21.00
CA ILE A 4 0.16 21.96 20.28
C ILE A 4 -0.21 21.66 18.82
N ASN A 5 -1.51 21.67 18.52
CA ASN A 5 -2.06 21.50 17.18
C ASN A 5 -2.53 22.83 16.54
N GLU A 6 -2.13 23.98 17.08
CA GLU A 6 -2.48 25.30 16.54
C GLU A 6 -2.04 25.46 15.08
N GLU A 7 -2.89 26.11 14.28
CA GLU A 7 -2.58 26.40 12.88
C GLU A 7 -1.46 27.44 12.78
N ILE A 8 -0.48 27.17 11.92
CA ILE A 8 0.63 28.08 11.65
C ILE A 8 0.57 28.59 10.21
N GLN A 9 1.17 29.77 10.00
CA GLN A 9 1.50 30.20 8.65
C GLN A 9 2.72 29.42 8.16
N TYR A 10 2.64 28.92 6.93
CA TYR A 10 3.74 28.22 6.28
C TYR A 10 3.91 28.75 4.86
N ASN A 11 5.15 29.09 4.51
CA ASN A 11 5.52 29.61 3.20
C ASN A 11 5.90 28.44 2.30
N TRP A 12 4.98 28.04 1.43
CA TRP A 12 5.20 26.97 0.47
C TRP A 12 6.16 27.42 -0.64
N ASN A 13 7.05 26.52 -1.06
CA ASN A 13 8.05 26.79 -2.10
C ASN A 13 7.46 26.96 -3.51
N TYR A 14 6.17 26.69 -3.69
CA TYR A 14 5.49 26.70 -4.98
C TYR A 14 4.02 27.10 -4.83
N ALA A 15 3.44 27.58 -5.93
CA ALA A 15 2.03 27.95 -5.98
C ALA A 15 1.16 26.71 -6.26
N TRP A 16 0.09 26.56 -5.49
CA TRP A 16 -0.86 25.45 -5.66
C TRP A 16 -1.84 25.76 -6.79
N GLN A 17 -1.63 25.17 -7.97
CA GLN A 17 -2.55 25.35 -9.10
C GLN A 17 -3.66 24.28 -9.06
N ARG A 18 -4.88 24.68 -9.43
CA ARG A 18 -6.08 23.84 -9.70
C ARG A 18 -6.83 23.14 -8.56
N THR A 19 -6.28 22.91 -7.37
CA THR A 19 -7.05 22.18 -6.33
C THR A 19 -7.62 23.09 -5.25
N GLY A 20 -8.86 23.55 -5.43
CA GLY A 20 -9.80 23.94 -4.36
C GLY A 20 -9.44 25.14 -3.48
N SER A 21 -10.40 26.01 -3.24
CA SER A 21 -10.30 27.30 -2.54
C SER A 21 -9.97 27.25 -1.03
N LYS A 22 -9.51 26.12 -0.49
CA LYS A 22 -9.11 26.01 0.93
C LYS A 22 -7.60 26.10 1.07
N LYS A 23 -7.16 27.07 1.87
CA LYS A 23 -5.76 27.23 2.27
C LYS A 23 -5.31 25.96 3.01
N PRO A 24 -4.12 25.38 2.70
CA PRO A 24 -3.57 24.26 3.45
C PRO A 24 -3.49 24.59 4.94
N VAL A 25 -3.97 23.68 5.79
CA VAL A 25 -3.88 23.81 7.24
C VAL A 25 -2.59 23.15 7.71
N MET A 26 -1.65 23.97 8.18
CA MET A 26 -0.36 23.52 8.70
C MET A 26 -0.31 23.65 10.22
N ASN A 27 0.41 22.73 10.87
CA ASN A 27 0.80 22.84 12.27
C ASN A 27 2.32 22.58 12.42
N LEU A 28 2.84 22.71 13.63
CA LEU A 28 4.27 22.50 13.89
C LEU A 28 4.74 21.08 13.57
N LEU A 29 3.89 20.07 13.77
CA LEU A 29 4.25 18.67 13.48
C LEU A 29 4.45 18.47 11.98
N LEU A 30 3.51 18.93 11.17
CA LEU A 30 3.61 18.87 9.71
C LEU A 30 4.79 19.70 9.17
N LYS A 31 5.11 20.83 9.81
CA LYS A 31 6.31 21.62 9.48
C LYS A 31 7.58 20.81 9.72
N ALA A 32 7.70 20.16 10.87
CA ALA A 32 8.85 19.31 11.17
C ALA A 32 9.00 18.18 10.13
N ILE A 33 7.88 17.56 9.73
CA ILE A 33 7.87 16.52 8.69
C ILE A 33 8.37 17.04 7.34
N ILE A 34 7.81 18.15 6.81
CA ILE A 34 8.23 18.70 5.51
C ILE A 34 9.64 19.29 5.53
N GLU A 35 10.14 19.67 6.70
CA GLU A 35 11.53 20.12 6.90
C GLU A 35 12.49 18.98 7.25
N HIS A 36 12.01 17.72 7.25
CA HIS A 36 12.79 16.51 7.53
C HIS A 36 13.39 16.46 8.95
N ASP A 37 12.79 17.18 9.91
CA ASP A 37 13.23 17.25 11.31
C ASP A 37 12.49 16.21 12.18
N ILE A 38 13.03 14.99 12.20
CA ILE A 38 12.42 13.85 12.92
C ILE A 38 12.52 14.01 14.44
N GLU A 39 13.57 14.63 14.95
CA GLU A 39 13.71 14.88 16.39
C GLU A 39 12.62 15.83 16.88
N GLN A 40 12.36 16.90 16.12
CA GLN A 40 11.27 17.83 16.41
C GLN A 40 9.90 17.18 16.22
N ALA A 41 9.72 16.35 15.19
CA ALA A 41 8.46 15.62 14.97
C ALA A 41 8.15 14.67 16.14
N ASP A 42 9.15 13.92 16.61
CA ASP A 42 9.03 13.01 17.74
C ASP A 42 8.72 13.77 19.04
N TYR A 43 9.43 14.87 19.31
CA TYR A 43 9.13 15.74 20.43
C TYR A 43 7.69 16.24 20.38
N LEU A 44 7.23 16.79 19.26
CA LEU A 44 5.85 17.31 19.12
C LEU A 44 4.80 16.22 19.29
N TYR A 45 5.02 15.03 18.72
CA TYR A 45 4.13 13.89 18.90
C TYR A 45 4.05 13.46 20.37
N SER A 46 5.19 13.42 21.08
CA SER A 46 5.24 13.14 22.53
C SER A 46 4.45 14.15 23.37
N GLN A 47 4.33 15.39 22.89
CA GLN A 47 3.52 16.45 23.51
C GLN A 47 2.03 16.39 23.13
N GLY A 48 1.62 15.41 22.31
CA GLY A 48 0.22 15.22 21.89
C GLY A 48 -0.16 15.90 20.58
N ALA A 49 0.82 16.28 19.74
CA ALA A 49 0.53 16.65 18.35
C ALA A 49 0.01 15.43 17.58
N VAL A 50 -1.01 15.63 16.74
CA VAL A 50 -1.66 14.53 16.01
C VAL A 50 -1.61 14.77 14.50
N LEU A 51 -1.30 13.72 13.75
CA LEU A 51 -1.25 13.74 12.28
C LEU A 51 -2.63 14.01 11.64
N ASP A 52 -3.72 13.55 12.26
CA ASP A 52 -5.08 13.60 11.70
C ASP A 52 -5.85 14.89 12.02
N ARG A 53 -5.25 15.82 12.78
CA ARG A 53 -5.80 17.16 13.05
C ARG A 53 -5.70 18.10 11.86
N CYS A 54 -4.90 17.77 10.86
CA CYS A 54 -4.78 18.55 9.62
C CYS A 54 -5.82 18.12 8.59
N ASP A 55 -6.10 19.00 7.62
CA ASP A 55 -6.91 18.59 6.48
C ASP A 55 -6.15 17.54 5.65
N GLU A 56 -6.86 16.49 5.22
CA GLU A 56 -6.32 15.35 4.47
C GLU A 56 -5.54 15.79 3.21
N THR A 57 -5.94 16.90 2.58
CA THR A 57 -5.28 17.41 1.38
C THR A 57 -3.88 17.93 1.69
N THR A 58 -3.68 18.60 2.82
CA THR A 58 -2.36 19.07 3.25
C THR A 58 -1.41 17.92 3.55
N LEU A 59 -1.85 16.89 4.28
CA LEU A 59 -1.02 15.70 4.52
C LEU A 59 -0.63 15.00 3.20
N LYS A 60 -1.59 14.80 2.30
CA LYS A 60 -1.32 14.21 0.97
C LYS A 60 -0.30 14.98 0.15
N ARG A 61 -0.26 16.30 0.32
CA ARG A 61 0.70 17.18 -0.33
C ARG A 61 2.09 17.07 0.28
N ILE A 62 2.19 17.06 1.60
CA ILE A 62 3.47 16.84 2.31
C ILE A 62 4.05 15.47 1.92
N LEU A 63 3.21 14.43 1.90
CA LEU A 63 3.62 13.10 1.46
C LEU A 63 4.18 13.09 0.03
N PHE A 64 3.76 14.01 -0.86
CA PHE A 64 4.30 14.08 -2.22
C PHE A 64 5.76 14.60 -2.23
N GLU A 65 6.09 15.49 -1.29
CA GLU A 65 7.41 16.12 -1.15
C GLU A 65 8.43 15.21 -0.47
N VAL A 66 8.01 14.46 0.55
CA VAL A 66 8.94 13.69 1.41
C VAL A 66 9.06 12.21 1.03
N MET A 67 8.54 11.79 -0.12
CA MET A 67 8.45 10.38 -0.52
C MET A 67 9.79 9.73 -0.88
N ASP A 68 10.86 10.50 -0.97
CA ASP A 68 12.23 10.02 -1.14
C ASP A 68 13.02 9.92 0.18
N ASP A 69 12.45 10.37 1.31
CA ASP A 69 13.10 10.32 2.61
C ASP A 69 12.62 9.12 3.44
N TYR A 70 13.50 8.12 3.55
CA TYR A 70 13.24 6.91 4.34
C TYR A 70 12.92 7.18 5.81
N SER A 71 13.67 8.07 6.46
CA SER A 71 13.51 8.36 7.89
C SER A 71 12.17 9.02 8.17
N VAL A 72 11.77 9.97 7.32
CA VAL A 72 10.48 10.65 7.41
C VAL A 72 9.33 9.67 7.19
N ILE A 73 9.37 8.89 6.10
CA ILE A 73 8.31 7.93 5.80
C ILE A 73 8.22 6.85 6.88
N LYS A 74 9.35 6.37 7.40
CA LYS A 74 9.37 5.43 8.53
C LYS A 74 8.73 6.04 9.77
N TRP A 75 9.08 7.28 10.12
CA TRP A 75 8.48 7.96 11.26
C TRP A 75 6.96 8.11 11.10
N ILE A 76 6.49 8.51 9.91
CA ILE A 76 5.06 8.64 9.61
C ILE A 76 4.35 7.28 9.74
N ILE A 77 4.97 6.21 9.25
CA ILE A 77 4.45 4.84 9.43
C ILE A 77 4.39 4.53 10.92
N ASP A 78 5.49 4.62 11.67
CA ASP A 78 5.52 4.22 13.07
C ASP A 78 4.51 5.00 13.95
N HIS A 79 4.32 6.30 13.68
CA HIS A 79 3.48 7.19 14.51
C HIS A 79 2.06 7.36 13.99
N GLY A 80 1.82 7.10 12.70
CA GLY A 80 0.51 7.09 12.07
C GLY A 80 -0.21 5.73 12.14
N THR A 81 0.50 4.64 12.44
CA THR A 81 -0.03 3.26 12.31
C THR A 81 -0.26 2.48 13.61
N SER A 82 0.14 3.02 14.77
CA SER A 82 0.29 2.25 16.01
C SER A 82 -0.96 1.55 16.57
N LYS A 83 -2.20 1.85 16.10
CA LYS A 83 -3.43 1.12 16.48
C LYS A 83 -4.49 0.92 15.40
N LYS A 84 -4.28 1.46 14.19
CA LYS A 84 -5.34 1.51 13.17
C LYS A 84 -4.77 1.38 11.76
N LYS A 85 -4.06 0.29 11.50
CA LYS A 85 -3.39 0.01 10.22
C LYS A 85 -4.32 0.21 9.02
N GLU A 86 -5.60 -0.14 9.16
CA GLU A 86 -6.61 0.16 8.15
C GLU A 86 -7.19 1.56 8.23
N VAL A 87 -7.43 2.16 9.40
CA VAL A 87 -7.94 3.54 9.43
C VAL A 87 -6.93 4.49 8.78
N PHE A 88 -5.62 4.31 8.92
CA PHE A 88 -4.66 5.13 8.18
C PHE A 88 -4.71 4.86 6.66
N GLN A 89 -4.72 3.59 6.22
CA GLN A 89 -4.88 3.23 4.80
C GLN A 89 -6.19 3.77 4.18
N TYR A 90 -7.30 3.73 4.93
CA TYR A 90 -8.59 4.32 4.55
C TYR A 90 -8.59 5.86 4.65
N THR A 91 -7.91 6.45 5.63
CA THR A 91 -7.92 7.91 5.89
C THR A 91 -7.08 8.69 4.89
N ILE A 92 -5.91 8.17 4.47
CA ILE A 92 -5.10 8.82 3.42
C ILE A 92 -5.32 8.22 2.03
N SER A 93 -6.12 7.15 1.89
CA SER A 93 -6.35 6.43 0.64
C SER A 93 -5.06 5.96 -0.05
N GLU A 94 -3.96 5.80 0.71
CA GLU A 94 -2.61 5.54 0.22
C GLU A 94 -2.17 6.44 -0.95
N LYS A 95 -2.55 7.74 -0.92
CA LYS A 95 -2.27 8.69 -2.00
C LYS A 95 -1.50 9.91 -1.53
N CYS A 96 -0.74 10.50 -2.43
CA CYS A 96 -0.19 11.84 -2.33
C CYS A 96 -0.61 12.68 -3.55
N ILE A 97 -0.51 14.01 -3.44
CA ILE A 97 -0.98 14.96 -4.45
C ILE A 97 0.17 15.87 -4.87
N SER A 98 0.48 15.88 -6.16
CA SER A 98 1.44 16.82 -6.74
C SER A 98 0.91 18.26 -6.76
N THR A 99 1.81 19.21 -6.99
CA THR A 99 1.50 20.64 -7.11
C THR A 99 0.55 20.97 -8.28
N SER A 100 0.50 20.12 -9.30
CA SER A 100 -0.40 20.22 -10.46
C SER A 100 -1.72 19.46 -10.27
N GLY A 101 -1.92 18.78 -9.14
CA GLY A 101 -3.15 18.06 -8.83
C GLY A 101 -3.19 16.59 -9.27
N TYR A 102 -2.08 16.04 -9.81
CA TYR A 102 -1.96 14.60 -10.04
C TYR A 102 -1.97 13.82 -8.73
N LEU A 103 -2.74 12.74 -8.71
CA LEU A 103 -2.81 11.80 -7.61
C LEU A 103 -1.85 10.65 -7.87
N TRP A 104 -1.09 10.31 -6.84
CA TRP A 104 -0.12 9.23 -6.88
C TRP A 104 -0.33 8.32 -5.69
N GLY A 105 -0.36 7.02 -5.91
CA GLY A 105 -0.17 6.06 -4.84
C GLY A 105 1.22 6.22 -4.21
N LEU A 106 1.34 6.02 -2.89
CA LEU A 106 2.65 6.21 -2.22
C LEU A 106 3.74 5.29 -2.81
N PRO A 107 3.49 3.97 -3.00
CA PRO A 107 4.44 3.09 -3.70
C PRO A 107 4.77 3.58 -5.12
N ALA A 108 3.78 4.07 -5.87
CA ALA A 108 3.99 4.58 -7.23
C ALA A 108 4.95 5.77 -7.26
N ARG A 109 4.76 6.72 -6.33
CA ARG A 109 5.61 7.90 -6.20
C ARG A 109 7.03 7.55 -5.77
N ALA A 110 7.18 6.67 -4.77
CA ALA A 110 8.49 6.19 -4.32
C ALA A 110 9.26 5.52 -5.47
N TYR A 111 8.60 4.66 -6.25
CA TYR A 111 9.18 4.06 -7.45
C TYR A 111 9.60 5.10 -8.49
N TYR A 112 8.72 6.05 -8.80
CA TYR A 112 9.00 7.12 -9.78
C TYR A 112 10.24 7.95 -9.39
N LEU A 113 10.46 8.19 -8.10
CA LEU A 113 11.63 8.90 -7.58
C LEU A 113 12.90 8.04 -7.52
N GLY A 114 12.80 6.72 -7.76
CA GLY A 114 13.90 5.78 -7.55
C GLY A 114 14.21 5.49 -6.08
N ALA A 115 13.31 5.87 -5.16
CA ALA A 115 13.42 5.66 -3.72
C ALA A 115 13.01 4.22 -3.33
N TYR A 116 13.82 3.26 -3.75
CA TYR A 116 13.50 1.83 -3.60
C TYR A 116 13.47 1.33 -2.15
N ASP A 117 14.20 1.97 -1.24
CA ASP A 117 14.16 1.71 0.19
C ASP A 117 12.82 2.16 0.80
N VAL A 118 12.33 3.33 0.39
CA VAL A 118 10.98 3.80 0.74
C VAL A 118 9.92 2.87 0.13
N LEU A 119 10.10 2.46 -1.13
CA LEU A 119 9.22 1.50 -1.79
C LEU A 119 9.15 0.18 -1.00
N ASP A 120 10.30 -0.40 -0.62
CA ASP A 120 10.37 -1.63 0.18
C ASP A 120 9.65 -1.46 1.52
N LEU A 121 9.89 -0.34 2.21
CA LEU A 121 9.24 0.00 3.47
C LEU A 121 7.71 0.08 3.34
N LEU A 122 7.22 0.77 2.31
CA LEU A 122 5.79 0.91 2.02
C LEU A 122 5.17 -0.47 1.69
N CYS A 123 5.79 -1.24 0.81
CA CYS A 123 5.32 -2.57 0.44
C CYS A 123 5.30 -3.53 1.64
N ALA A 124 6.33 -3.52 2.48
CA ALA A 124 6.40 -4.31 3.71
C ALA A 124 5.29 -3.97 4.71
N ASN A 125 4.87 -2.71 4.74
CA ASN A 125 3.76 -2.25 5.58
C ASN A 125 2.39 -2.41 4.91
N GLY A 126 2.36 -2.89 3.68
CA GLY A 126 1.16 -3.25 2.95
C GLY A 126 0.48 -2.10 2.22
N PHE A 127 1.22 -1.03 1.91
CA PHE A 127 0.77 -0.03 0.95
C PHE A 127 0.85 -0.63 -0.45
N SER A 128 -0.29 -0.73 -1.13
CA SER A 128 -0.43 -1.45 -2.41
C SER A 128 -1.04 -0.60 -3.52
N ASN A 129 -1.27 0.69 -3.30
CA ASN A 129 -1.70 1.59 -4.35
C ASN A 129 -0.52 1.96 -5.28
N PHE A 130 -0.39 1.27 -6.41
CA PHE A 130 0.64 1.55 -7.43
C PHE A 130 0.18 2.51 -8.52
N ASN A 131 -1.00 3.12 -8.35
CA ASN A 131 -1.63 3.89 -9.40
C ASN A 131 -1.14 5.33 -9.42
N TRP A 132 -1.05 5.95 -10.59
CA TRP A 132 -1.05 7.42 -10.70
C TRP A 132 -1.97 7.88 -11.83
N TYR A 133 -2.62 9.03 -11.62
CA TYR A 133 -3.60 9.58 -12.57
C TYR A 133 -3.89 11.06 -12.27
N GLU A 134 -4.40 11.79 -13.26
CA GLU A 134 -4.87 13.16 -13.06
C GLU A 134 -6.27 13.16 -12.43
N LYS A 135 -6.48 13.98 -11.39
CA LYS A 135 -7.72 13.96 -10.59
C LYS A 135 -8.99 14.24 -11.41
N GLU A 136 -8.88 15.05 -12.46
CA GLU A 136 -10.01 15.42 -13.34
C GLU A 136 -10.37 14.33 -14.35
N TRP A 137 -9.52 13.30 -14.50
CA TRP A 137 -9.67 12.37 -15.62
C TRP A 137 -10.69 11.27 -15.36
N GLY A 138 -11.07 11.01 -14.10
CA GLY A 138 -12.29 10.29 -13.67
C GLY A 138 -12.54 8.87 -14.19
N ASP A 139 -11.89 8.47 -15.26
CA ASP A 139 -12.09 7.27 -16.04
C ASP A 139 -10.99 6.27 -15.69
N ALA A 140 -11.42 5.03 -15.42
CA ALA A 140 -10.52 3.91 -15.14
C ALA A 140 -9.52 3.63 -16.27
N ASP A 141 -9.76 4.18 -17.45
CA ASP A 141 -8.99 3.93 -18.68
C ASP A 141 -7.66 4.70 -18.75
N ASN A 142 -7.44 5.70 -17.89
CA ASN A 142 -6.21 6.51 -17.87
C ASN A 142 -5.38 6.34 -16.58
N ILE A 143 -5.55 5.21 -15.90
CA ILE A 143 -4.79 4.88 -14.70
C ILE A 143 -3.54 4.09 -15.08
N GLU A 144 -2.39 4.70 -14.84
CA GLU A 144 -1.08 4.05 -14.97
C GLU A 144 -0.72 3.33 -13.67
N ASN A 145 -0.01 2.20 -13.76
CA ASN A 145 0.31 1.35 -12.60
C ASN A 145 1.81 1.01 -12.55
N ALA A 146 2.50 1.47 -11.50
CA ALA A 146 3.95 1.34 -11.37
C ALA A 146 4.45 -0.10 -11.30
N ASP A 147 3.67 -0.98 -10.68
CA ASP A 147 3.92 -2.42 -10.62
C ASP A 147 3.99 -3.07 -12.00
N LYS A 148 3.10 -2.71 -12.93
CA LYS A 148 3.15 -3.18 -14.32
C LYS A 148 4.42 -2.72 -15.02
N TYR A 149 4.81 -1.45 -14.83
CA TYR A 149 6.08 -0.96 -15.38
C TYR A 149 7.28 -1.72 -14.83
N ILE A 150 7.35 -1.95 -13.51
CA ILE A 150 8.39 -2.77 -12.87
C ILE A 150 8.45 -4.15 -13.52
N ILE A 151 7.29 -4.80 -13.72
CA ILE A 151 7.20 -6.14 -14.29
C ILE A 151 7.66 -6.19 -15.75
N HIS A 152 7.10 -5.32 -16.59
CA HIS A 152 7.32 -5.33 -18.04
C HIS A 152 8.68 -4.77 -18.45
N SER A 153 9.23 -3.79 -17.71
CA SER A 153 10.59 -3.28 -17.95
C SER A 153 11.68 -4.23 -17.49
N GLY A 154 11.37 -5.18 -16.60
CA GLY A 154 12.35 -6.08 -16.02
C GLY A 154 13.26 -5.41 -14.98
N ASP A 155 12.78 -4.37 -14.30
CA ASP A 155 13.50 -3.75 -13.19
C ASP A 155 13.71 -4.74 -12.04
N GLU A 156 14.91 -5.32 -11.98
CA GLU A 156 15.27 -6.35 -11.00
C GLU A 156 15.10 -5.88 -9.55
N LYS A 157 15.34 -4.59 -9.27
CA LYS A 157 15.28 -4.06 -7.91
C LYS A 157 13.84 -3.90 -7.45
N GLY A 158 13.00 -3.27 -8.26
CA GLY A 158 11.56 -3.18 -8.02
C GLY A 158 10.91 -4.56 -7.93
N LEU A 159 11.29 -5.48 -8.82
CA LEU A 159 10.78 -6.85 -8.84
C LEU A 159 11.08 -7.61 -7.56
N LYS A 160 12.33 -7.51 -7.10
CA LYS A 160 12.73 -8.13 -5.85
C LYS A 160 11.89 -7.61 -4.69
N ILE A 161 11.65 -6.30 -4.62
CA ILE A 161 10.81 -5.67 -3.59
C ILE A 161 9.37 -6.17 -3.65
N LEU A 162 8.76 -6.20 -4.83
CA LEU A 162 7.40 -6.71 -5.00
C LEU A 162 7.30 -8.16 -4.51
N LEU A 163 8.22 -9.02 -4.97
CA LEU A 163 8.21 -10.44 -4.65
C LEU A 163 8.47 -10.72 -3.16
N GLU A 164 9.48 -10.06 -2.59
CA GLU A 164 9.83 -10.21 -1.17
C GLU A 164 8.71 -9.72 -0.23
N ASN A 165 7.84 -8.81 -0.67
CA ASN A 165 6.70 -8.33 0.12
C ASN A 165 5.38 -9.02 -0.21
N GLY A 166 5.42 -10.08 -1.01
CA GLY A 166 4.26 -10.93 -1.28
C GLY A 166 3.28 -10.32 -2.26
N TYR A 167 3.74 -9.45 -3.18
CA TYR A 167 2.91 -9.01 -4.29
C TYR A 167 2.54 -10.22 -5.13
N VAL A 168 1.25 -10.42 -5.34
CA VAL A 168 0.72 -11.51 -6.15
C VAL A 168 -0.37 -10.92 -7.02
N ASP A 169 0.02 -10.35 -8.16
CA ASP A 169 -0.96 -9.92 -9.14
C ASP A 169 -1.76 -11.14 -9.62
N TRP A 170 -3.07 -11.00 -9.62
CA TRP A 170 -4.00 -12.11 -9.59
C TRP A 170 -5.19 -11.86 -10.51
N PRO A 171 -5.73 -12.91 -11.17
CA PRO A 171 -7.18 -13.02 -11.37
C PRO A 171 -7.79 -14.34 -10.82
N ILE A 172 -8.80 -14.25 -9.93
CA ILE A 172 -9.73 -15.35 -9.61
C ILE A 172 -10.79 -14.84 -10.53
N SER A 173 -10.85 -15.43 -11.73
CA SER A 173 -11.63 -14.95 -12.88
C SER A 173 -11.23 -13.56 -13.41
N GLY A 174 -10.80 -13.47 -14.68
CA GLY A 174 -10.96 -12.23 -15.43
C GLY A 174 -9.80 -11.79 -16.32
N THR A 175 -8.60 -11.50 -15.80
CA THR A 175 -7.63 -10.64 -16.51
C THR A 175 -6.17 -11.10 -16.37
N ASN A 176 -5.51 -11.27 -17.54
CA ASN A 176 -4.08 -11.55 -17.81
C ASN A 176 -3.36 -12.63 -16.99
N LYS A 177 -3.47 -13.89 -17.46
CA LYS A 177 -2.53 -14.99 -17.12
C LYS A 177 -1.06 -14.68 -17.38
N TYR A 178 -0.76 -13.64 -18.19
CA TYR A 178 0.57 -13.34 -18.69
C TYR A 178 1.49 -12.74 -17.62
N ASP A 179 0.98 -11.83 -16.79
CA ASP A 179 1.79 -11.18 -15.76
C ASP A 179 2.20 -12.17 -14.67
N TYR A 180 1.30 -13.04 -14.20
CA TYR A 180 1.63 -14.13 -13.26
C TYR A 180 2.69 -15.11 -13.83
N GLN A 181 2.60 -15.44 -15.13
CA GLN A 181 3.59 -16.32 -15.78
C GLN A 181 4.98 -15.69 -15.75
N ILE A 182 5.12 -14.45 -16.23
CA ILE A 182 6.37 -13.70 -16.21
C ILE A 182 6.89 -13.53 -14.78
N TYR A 183 5.99 -13.22 -13.85
CA TYR A 183 6.33 -12.76 -12.52
C TYR A 183 6.65 -13.90 -11.54
N VAL A 184 5.87 -14.99 -11.52
CA VAL A 184 6.03 -16.12 -10.56
C VAL A 184 6.67 -17.35 -11.20
N LEU A 185 6.30 -17.68 -12.44
CA LEU A 185 6.75 -18.92 -13.06
C LEU A 185 8.11 -18.77 -13.74
N ASP A 186 8.35 -17.65 -14.42
CA ASP A 186 9.52 -17.47 -15.30
C ASP A 186 10.69 -16.72 -14.65
N ARG A 187 10.53 -16.14 -13.45
CA ARG A 187 11.57 -15.41 -12.69
C ARG A 187 12.08 -16.17 -11.47
N PRO A 188 13.24 -15.86 -10.89
CA PRO A 188 13.74 -16.54 -9.69
C PRO A 188 12.74 -16.45 -8.52
N GLN A 189 12.52 -17.58 -7.83
CA GLN A 189 11.79 -17.53 -6.55
C GLN A 189 12.66 -16.81 -5.54
N VAL A 190 12.14 -15.71 -5.03
CA VAL A 190 12.68 -15.01 -3.85
C VAL A 190 11.78 -15.32 -2.69
N ARG A 191 12.41 -15.62 -1.55
CA ARG A 191 11.71 -15.89 -0.30
C ARG A 191 11.05 -14.60 0.19
N ARG A 192 9.76 -14.65 0.52
CA ARG A 192 9.05 -13.51 1.12
C ARG A 192 9.67 -13.11 2.45
N LYS A 193 9.97 -11.82 2.60
CA LYS A 193 10.25 -11.16 3.88
C LYS A 193 8.97 -10.88 4.65
N THR A 194 7.92 -10.47 3.95
CA THR A 194 6.63 -10.09 4.54
C THR A 194 5.46 -10.59 3.68
N ASN A 195 4.25 -10.46 4.20
CA ASN A 195 3.01 -10.65 3.45
C ASN A 195 2.29 -9.31 3.19
N GLY A 196 3.01 -8.19 3.22
CA GLY A 196 2.44 -6.84 3.17
C GLY A 196 1.53 -6.64 1.95
N LEU A 197 1.94 -7.10 0.78
CA LEU A 197 1.19 -6.98 -0.47
C LEU A 197 0.30 -8.21 -0.77
N ASP A 198 0.25 -9.18 0.13
CA ASP A 198 -0.57 -10.37 -0.09
C ASP A 198 -2.05 -10.04 0.16
N LYS A 199 -2.89 -10.26 -0.84
CA LYS A 199 -4.35 -10.06 -0.73
C LYS A 199 -5.02 -10.93 0.35
N TYR A 200 -4.37 -12.00 0.81
CA TYR A 200 -4.85 -12.86 1.90
C TYR A 200 -4.25 -12.49 3.26
N ARG A 201 -3.47 -11.40 3.38
CA ARG A 201 -2.82 -11.01 4.64
C ARG A 201 -3.76 -10.90 5.84
N PHE A 202 -5.02 -10.51 5.59
CA PHE A 202 -6.11 -10.42 6.57
C PHE A 202 -7.25 -11.38 6.22
N LYS A 203 -6.92 -12.65 5.98
CA LYS A 203 -7.89 -13.74 5.77
C LYS A 203 -7.53 -14.91 6.65
N ASP A 204 -8.53 -15.71 7.02
CA ASP A 204 -8.34 -16.91 7.86
C ASP A 204 -7.49 -18.00 7.19
N SER A 205 -7.43 -18.00 5.85
CA SER A 205 -6.67 -18.99 5.10
C SER A 205 -6.27 -18.50 3.71
N ILE A 206 -5.17 -19.06 3.21
CA ILE A 206 -4.72 -18.90 1.83
C ILE A 206 -5.17 -20.13 1.03
N PRO A 207 -5.97 -19.96 -0.05
CA PRO A 207 -6.43 -21.07 -0.84
C PRO A 207 -5.27 -21.76 -1.55
N LYS A 208 -5.29 -23.09 -1.57
CA LYS A 208 -4.33 -23.89 -2.33
C LYS A 208 -4.44 -23.57 -3.83
N PRO A 209 -3.32 -23.46 -4.56
CA PRO A 209 -3.35 -23.22 -6.00
C PRO A 209 -3.93 -24.43 -6.73
N LYS A 210 -4.65 -24.17 -7.82
CA LYS A 210 -5.04 -25.22 -8.76
C LYS A 210 -3.80 -25.66 -9.56
N LEU A 211 -3.50 -26.96 -9.53
CA LEU A 211 -2.41 -27.54 -10.32
C LEU A 211 -2.88 -27.84 -11.75
N GLU A 212 -1.94 -27.73 -12.69
CA GLU A 212 -2.15 -28.16 -14.07
C GLU A 212 -2.22 -29.69 -14.14
N ASP A 213 -3.09 -30.20 -15.00
CA ASP A 213 -3.06 -31.60 -15.38
C ASP A 213 -1.75 -31.91 -16.10
N VAL A 214 -1.04 -32.94 -15.62
CA VAL A 214 0.25 -33.33 -16.18
C VAL A 214 0.01 -34.27 -17.35
N PRO A 215 0.33 -33.88 -18.59
CA PRO A 215 0.15 -34.75 -19.75
C PRO A 215 1.08 -35.97 -19.68
N LEU A 216 0.68 -37.07 -20.33
CA LEU A 216 1.44 -38.32 -20.33
C LEU A 216 2.76 -38.21 -21.12
N PHE A 217 2.82 -37.35 -22.14
CA PHE A 217 3.93 -37.27 -23.10
C PHE A 217 4.46 -35.83 -23.24
N LEU A 218 4.12 -35.12 -24.33
CA LEU A 218 4.59 -33.77 -24.60
C LEU A 218 4.14 -32.78 -23.52
N GLY A 219 5.05 -31.92 -23.06
CA GLY A 219 4.75 -30.91 -22.03
C GLY A 219 4.78 -31.44 -20.58
N ARG A 220 5.10 -32.73 -20.36
CA ARG A 220 5.07 -33.35 -19.03
C ARG A 220 6.05 -32.71 -18.05
N LYS A 221 7.28 -32.42 -18.50
CA LYS A 221 8.32 -31.83 -17.64
C LYS A 221 7.98 -30.40 -17.28
N GLU A 222 7.50 -29.64 -18.26
CA GLU A 222 7.13 -28.24 -18.13
C GLU A 222 5.91 -28.08 -17.21
N ALA A 223 4.89 -28.93 -17.35
CA ALA A 223 3.72 -28.94 -16.47
C ALA A 223 4.09 -29.32 -15.03
N LYS A 224 4.96 -30.31 -14.83
CA LYS A 224 5.48 -30.68 -13.50
C LYS A 224 6.23 -29.51 -12.87
N HIS A 225 7.16 -28.91 -13.61
CA HIS A 225 7.93 -27.78 -13.13
C HIS A 225 7.04 -26.60 -12.72
N ARG A 226 6.06 -26.21 -13.55
CA ARG A 226 5.10 -25.15 -13.18
C ARG A 226 4.29 -25.49 -11.93
N ASN A 227 3.91 -26.76 -11.75
CA ASN A 227 3.21 -27.20 -10.54
C ASN A 227 4.10 -27.17 -9.29
N GLU A 228 5.35 -27.60 -9.40
CA GLU A 228 6.35 -27.49 -8.32
C GLU A 228 6.50 -26.03 -7.89
N ARG A 229 6.67 -25.14 -8.86
CA ARG A 229 6.79 -23.68 -8.64
C ARG A 229 5.55 -23.07 -7.98
N ARG A 230 4.34 -23.48 -8.37
CA ARG A 230 3.09 -23.06 -7.70
C ARG A 230 3.04 -23.52 -6.24
N MET A 231 3.49 -24.74 -5.95
CA MET A 231 3.50 -25.28 -4.60
C MET A 231 4.57 -24.64 -3.73
N GLU A 232 5.75 -24.35 -4.29
CA GLU A 232 6.81 -23.58 -3.62
C GLU A 232 6.31 -22.19 -3.22
N ASP A 233 5.69 -21.47 -4.17
CA ASP A 233 5.08 -20.16 -3.92
C ASP A 233 4.02 -20.26 -2.81
N TYR A 234 3.10 -21.21 -2.91
CA TYR A 234 2.05 -21.42 -1.91
C TYR A 234 2.62 -21.70 -0.51
N ASN A 235 3.63 -22.57 -0.41
CA ASN A 235 4.26 -22.90 0.87
C ASN A 235 4.96 -21.69 1.49
N ASP A 236 5.63 -20.88 0.68
CA ASP A 236 6.27 -19.65 1.15
C ASP A 236 5.25 -18.61 1.62
N ARG A 237 4.11 -18.48 0.91
CA ARG A 237 2.99 -17.62 1.33
C ARG A 237 2.40 -18.05 2.66
N ILE A 238 2.16 -19.36 2.84
CA ILE A 238 1.65 -19.91 4.10
C ILE A 238 2.61 -19.60 5.24
N ARG A 239 3.91 -19.83 5.04
CA ARG A 239 4.95 -19.51 6.03
C ARG A 239 4.94 -18.02 6.40
N ALA A 240 5.03 -17.13 5.41
CA ALA A 240 5.06 -15.68 5.65
C ALA A 240 3.78 -15.17 6.35
N HIS A 241 2.62 -15.74 6.01
CA HIS A 241 1.36 -15.40 6.66
C HIS A 241 1.30 -15.91 8.11
N SER A 242 1.78 -17.13 8.39
CA SER A 242 1.90 -17.62 9.76
C SER A 242 2.87 -16.77 10.61
N GLU A 243 4.02 -16.37 10.04
CA GLU A 243 4.96 -15.46 10.70
C GLU A 243 4.31 -14.10 11.01
N PHE A 244 3.53 -13.56 10.07
CA PHE A 244 2.77 -12.32 10.26
C PHE A 244 1.73 -12.44 11.38
N ILE A 245 0.93 -13.51 11.40
CA ILE A 245 -0.08 -13.74 12.46
C ILE A 245 0.61 -13.81 13.83
N ASN A 246 1.75 -14.51 13.90
CA ASN A 246 2.51 -14.62 15.14
C ASN A 246 3.07 -13.26 15.60
N TRP A 247 3.59 -12.44 14.68
CA TRP A 247 4.07 -11.09 14.97
C TRP A 247 2.93 -10.15 15.40
N TYR A 248 1.77 -10.23 14.73
CA TYR A 248 0.59 -9.42 15.04
C TYR A 248 -0.05 -9.81 16.38
N GLY A 249 0.12 -11.06 16.77
CA GLY A 249 -0.55 -11.69 17.90
C GLY A 249 -1.83 -12.41 17.43
N VAL A 250 -1.89 -13.72 17.66
CA VAL A 250 -2.97 -14.59 17.16
C VAL A 250 -4.34 -14.12 17.63
N GLU A 251 -4.47 -13.75 18.91
CA GLU A 251 -5.74 -13.30 19.48
C GLU A 251 -6.16 -11.94 18.91
N GLN A 252 -5.22 -10.99 18.82
CA GLN A 252 -5.44 -9.68 18.22
C GLN A 252 -5.86 -9.81 16.76
N PHE A 253 -5.22 -10.71 16.00
CA PHE A 253 -5.52 -10.97 14.61
C PHE A 253 -6.94 -11.53 14.44
N ASN A 254 -7.32 -12.51 15.25
CA ASN A 254 -8.66 -13.11 15.19
C ASN A 254 -9.76 -12.11 15.58
N ASN A 255 -9.53 -11.29 16.61
CA ASN A 255 -10.45 -10.22 17.00
C ASN A 255 -10.63 -9.22 15.86
N TYR A 256 -9.52 -8.82 15.23
CA TYR A 256 -9.54 -7.94 14.09
C TYR A 256 -10.30 -8.51 12.88
N LEU A 257 -10.10 -9.79 12.53
CA LEU A 257 -10.87 -10.43 11.45
C LEU A 257 -12.37 -10.47 11.73
N LYS A 258 -12.74 -10.63 13.00
CA LYS A 258 -14.14 -10.56 13.42
C LYS A 258 -14.72 -9.16 13.23
N GLU A 259 -14.02 -8.13 13.69
CA GLU A 259 -14.41 -6.72 13.50
C GLU A 259 -14.58 -6.38 12.01
N LEU A 260 -13.63 -6.83 11.17
CA LEU A 260 -13.68 -6.63 9.71
C LEU A 260 -14.91 -7.30 9.08
N SER A 261 -15.21 -8.53 9.47
CA SER A 261 -16.42 -9.23 9.01
C SER A 261 -17.71 -8.54 9.44
N GLU A 262 -17.75 -7.98 10.65
CA GLU A 262 -18.91 -7.22 11.15
C GLU A 262 -19.09 -5.91 10.37
N PHE A 263 -18.00 -5.20 10.08
CA PHE A 263 -18.01 -4.00 9.24
C PHE A 263 -18.50 -4.29 7.81
N ASP A 264 -17.96 -5.32 7.15
CA ASP A 264 -18.39 -5.72 5.80
C ASP A 264 -19.89 -6.06 5.74
N LYS A 265 -20.39 -6.75 6.78
CA LYS A 265 -21.83 -7.04 6.91
C LYS A 265 -22.65 -5.77 7.07
N MET A 266 -22.17 -4.80 7.85
CA MET A 266 -22.82 -3.51 8.03
C MET A 266 -22.88 -2.75 6.70
N CYS A 267 -21.76 -2.57 6.01
CA CYS A 267 -21.70 -1.90 4.70
C CYS A 267 -22.62 -2.59 3.67
N SER A 268 -22.59 -3.92 3.61
CA SER A 268 -23.45 -4.70 2.72
C SER A 268 -24.95 -4.54 3.02
N ARG A 269 -25.33 -4.33 4.29
CA ARG A 269 -26.71 -4.04 4.70
C ARG A 269 -27.10 -2.62 4.29
N THR A 270 -26.23 -1.63 4.51
CA THR A 270 -26.46 -0.24 4.11
C THR A 270 -26.63 -0.11 2.59
N ILE A 271 -25.79 -0.76 1.79
CA ILE A 271 -25.91 -0.77 0.32
C ILE A 271 -27.25 -1.40 -0.09
N ARG A 272 -27.65 -2.53 0.52
CA ARG A 272 -28.95 -3.16 0.24
C ARG A 272 -30.14 -2.27 0.64
N TYR A 273 -30.03 -1.56 1.76
CA TYR A 273 -31.05 -0.61 2.21
C TYR A 273 -31.21 0.53 1.20
N MET A 274 -30.11 1.16 0.79
CA MET A 274 -30.12 2.22 -0.22
C MET A 274 -30.62 1.75 -1.60
N ALA A 275 -30.33 0.49 -1.97
CA ALA A 275 -30.81 -0.09 -3.23
C ALA A 275 -32.31 -0.44 -3.23
N ASN A 276 -32.93 -0.59 -2.05
CA ASN A 276 -34.37 -0.88 -1.91
C ASN A 276 -35.21 0.38 -1.66
N GLU A 277 -34.58 1.54 -1.46
CA GLU A 277 -35.25 2.86 -1.37
C GLU A 277 -35.23 3.65 -2.70
N LEU A 278 -34.74 3.03 -3.78
CA LEU A 278 -34.77 3.53 -5.17
C LEU A 278 -35.79 2.73 -6.00
#